data_AF-A0A933KU17-F1
#
_entry.id   AF-A0A933KU17-F1
#
_cell.length_a   1.000
_cell.length_b   1.000
_cell.length_c   1.000
_cell.angle_alpha   90.00
_cell.angle_beta   90.00
_cell.angle_gamma   90.00
#
_symmetry.space_group_name_H-M   'P 1'
#
loop_
_entity.id
_entity.type
_entity.pdbx_description
1 polymer ?
#
loop_
_entity_poly.entity_id
_entity_poly.type
_entity_poly.pdbx_seq_one_letter_code
_entity_poly.pdbx_strand_id
1 'polypeptide(L)'
;MRTTLTLDDDVAVRLEHERRKRRTSFKTVLNEFLRAGLDAAQAPERKRRTFHTRGFDLGPSLVGSLDDVEEVLSRAEGEAHR
;
A
#
# COMPACT_ATOMS: atom_id res chain seq x y z
N MET A 1 -3.87 18.12 -33.19
CA MET A 1 -3.83 16.99 -34.14
C MET A 1 -5.16 16.25 -34.12
N ARG A 2 -5.61 15.71 -35.27
CA ARG A 2 -6.78 14.83 -35.36
C ARG A 2 -6.27 13.39 -35.50
N THR A 3 -6.70 12.54 -34.58
CA THR A 3 -6.26 11.16 -34.46
C THR A 3 -7.49 10.29 -34.20
N THR A 4 -7.54 9.11 -34.80
CA THR A 4 -8.51 8.07 -34.48
C THR A 4 -7.81 7.02 -33.63
N LEU A 5 -8.41 6.67 -32.50
CA LEU A 5 -7.87 5.69 -31.55
C LEU A 5 -8.95 4.65 -31.28
N THR A 6 -8.61 3.37 -31.40
CA THR A 6 -9.44 2.27 -30.92
C THR A 6 -9.19 2.07 -29.43
N LEU A 7 -10.25 1.96 -28.64
CA LEU A 7 -10.18 1.74 -27.19
C LEU A 7 -10.85 0.41 -26.87
N ASP A 8 -10.28 -0.31 -25.90
CA ASP A 8 -10.96 -1.46 -25.30
C ASP A 8 -12.21 -1.01 -24.55
N ASP A 9 -13.21 -1.89 -24.48
CA ASP A 9 -14.53 -1.58 -23.93
C ASP A 9 -14.47 -1.10 -22.47
N ASP A 10 -13.61 -1.70 -21.66
CA ASP A 10 -13.42 -1.34 -20.25
C ASP A 10 -12.81 0.06 -20.10
N VAL A 11 -11.85 0.42 -20.95
CA VAL A 11 -11.23 1.74 -20.98
C VAL A 11 -12.24 2.80 -21.42
N ALA A 12 -13.04 2.51 -22.46
CA ALA A 12 -14.08 3.42 -22.94
C ALA A 12 -15.13 3.73 -21.86
N VAL A 13 -15.60 2.69 -21.13
CA VAL A 13 -16.55 2.84 -20.02
C VAL A 13 -15.97 3.71 -18.90
N ARG A 14 -14.70 3.47 -18.51
CA ARG A 14 -14.03 4.24 -17.44
C ARG A 14 -13.85 5.72 -17.81
N LEU A 15 -13.47 6.00 -19.06
CA LEU A 15 -13.32 7.39 -19.54
C LEU A 15 -14.66 8.13 -19.60
N GLU A 16 -15.73 7.46 -20.03
CA GLU A 16 -17.06 8.06 -20.05
C GLU A 16 -17.59 8.33 -18.63
N HIS A 17 -17.30 7.44 -17.67
CA HIS A 17 -17.63 7.67 -16.26
C HIS A 17 -16.92 8.93 -15.71
N GLU A 18 -15.61 9.04 -15.93
CA GLU A 18 -14.82 10.21 -15.50
C GLU A 18 -15.28 11.50 -16.18
N ARG A 19 -15.62 11.44 -17.47
CA ARG A 19 -16.20 12.56 -18.21
C ARG A 19 -17.51 13.06 -17.58
N ARG A 20 -18.43 12.15 -17.26
CA ARG A 20 -19.72 12.50 -16.62
C ARG A 20 -19.51 13.11 -15.23
N LYS A 21 -18.61 12.52 -14.44
CA LYS A 21 -18.26 12.98 -13.10
C LYS A 21 -17.69 14.41 -13.12
N ARG A 22 -16.78 14.69 -14.05
CA ARG A 22 -16.09 15.99 -14.16
C ARG A 22 -16.86 17.03 -14.99
N ARG A 23 -17.91 16.61 -15.72
CA ARG A 23 -18.70 17.46 -16.64
C ARG A 23 -17.85 18.18 -17.69
N THR A 24 -16.87 17.48 -18.26
CA THR A 24 -15.97 18.04 -19.29
C THR A 24 -16.09 17.27 -20.62
N SER A 25 -15.35 17.70 -21.64
CA SER A 25 -15.34 17.01 -22.93
C SER A 25 -14.56 15.70 -22.87
N PHE A 26 -14.99 14.69 -23.64
CA PHE A 26 -14.26 13.41 -23.75
C PHE A 26 -12.80 13.62 -24.15
N LYS A 27 -12.54 14.56 -25.07
CA LYS A 27 -11.19 14.95 -25.50
C LYS A 27 -10.35 15.46 -24.33
N THR A 28 -10.92 16.29 -23.46
CA THR A 28 -10.19 16.84 -22.30
C THR A 28 -9.77 15.72 -21.36
N VAL A 29 -10.72 14.86 -20.98
CA VAL A 29 -10.47 13.71 -20.10
C VAL A 29 -9.43 12.77 -20.72
N LEU A 30 -9.61 12.36 -21.97
CA LEU A 30 -8.68 11.46 -22.65
C LEU A 30 -7.25 12.02 -22.66
N ASN A 31 -7.07 13.29 -23.01
CA ASN A 31 -5.73 13.89 -23.04
C ASN A 31 -5.13 14.08 -21.64
N GLU A 32 -5.93 14.34 -20.62
CA GLU A 32 -5.45 14.41 -19.22
C GLU A 32 -4.90 13.07 -18.77
N PHE A 33 -5.66 11.99 -18.98
CA PHE A 33 -5.26 10.64 -18.61
C PHE A 33 -4.06 10.15 -19.43
N LEU A 34 -4.00 10.45 -20.73
CA LEU A 34 -2.84 10.10 -21.57
C LEU A 34 -1.56 10.81 -21.10
N ARG A 35 -1.64 12.10 -20.76
CA ARG A 35 -0.48 12.83 -20.20
C ARG A 35 -0.04 12.23 -18.87
N ALA A 36 -0.97 12.03 -17.94
CA ALA A 36 -0.66 11.44 -16.64
C ALA A 36 -0.06 10.03 -16.78
N GLY A 37 -0.54 9.23 -17.73
CA GLY A 37 0.02 7.91 -18.04
C GLY A 37 1.43 7.97 -18.60
N LEU A 38 1.71 8.91 -19.52
CA LEU A 38 3.06 9.12 -20.07
C LEU A 38 4.04 9.64 -19.01
N ASP A 39 3.59 10.55 -18.14
CA ASP A 39 4.39 11.06 -17.03
C ASP A 39 4.69 9.94 -16.02
N ALA A 40 3.71 9.09 -15.70
CA ALA A 40 3.89 7.94 -14.81
C ALA A 40 4.81 6.88 -15.42
N ALA A 41 4.76 6.66 -16.73
CA ALA A 41 5.63 5.72 -17.43
C ALA A 41 7.09 6.19 -17.50
N GLN A 42 7.32 7.50 -17.50
CA GLN A 42 8.66 8.11 -17.48
C GLN A 42 9.20 8.37 -16.08
N ALA A 43 8.33 8.33 -15.07
CA ALA A 43 8.74 8.52 -13.70
C ALA A 43 9.75 7.42 -13.30
N PRO A 44 10.90 7.77 -12.71
CA PRO A 44 11.82 6.77 -12.20
C PRO A 44 11.08 5.89 -11.20
N GLU A 45 11.31 4.57 -11.24
CA GLU A 45 10.73 3.64 -10.28
C GLU A 45 10.95 4.21 -8.87
N ARG A 46 9.85 4.58 -8.21
CA ARG A 46 9.89 5.00 -6.82
C ARG A 46 10.40 3.81 -6.04
N LYS A 47 11.69 3.80 -5.70
CA LYS A 47 12.27 2.85 -4.77
C LYS A 47 11.41 2.90 -3.52
N ARG A 48 10.52 1.91 -3.34
CA ARG A 48 9.78 1.76 -2.08
C ARG A 48 10.86 1.63 -1.03
N ARG A 49 10.98 2.65 -0.18
CA ARG A 49 11.82 2.53 1.01
C ARG A 49 11.22 1.40 1.81
N THR A 50 11.93 0.28 1.89
CA THR A 50 11.58 -0.81 2.79
C THR A 50 11.47 -0.20 4.18
N PHE A 51 10.28 -0.30 4.77
CA PHE A 51 10.08 0.15 6.13
C PHE A 51 10.80 -0.83 7.04
N HIS A 52 11.77 -0.33 7.81
CA HIS A 52 12.46 -1.10 8.83
C HIS A 52 12.03 -0.61 10.20
N THR A 53 11.46 -1.50 11.01
CA THR A 53 11.22 -1.24 12.43
C THR A 53 12.57 -1.24 13.15
N ARG A 54 12.91 -0.14 13.82
CA ARG A 54 14.08 -0.11 14.72
C ARG A 54 13.75 -0.91 15.97
N GLY A 55 14.42 -2.04 16.15
CA GLY A 55 14.37 -2.80 17.40
C GLY A 55 15.08 -2.05 18.53
N PHE A 56 14.79 -2.46 19.77
CA PHE A 56 15.48 -2.01 20.96
C PHE A 56 15.93 -3.25 21.74
N ASP A 57 17.18 -3.25 22.22
CA ASP A 57 17.70 -4.34 23.04
C ASP A 57 17.16 -4.19 24.47
N LEU A 58 16.24 -5.08 24.84
CA LEU A 58 15.65 -5.14 26.18
C LEU A 58 16.48 -5.96 27.17
N GLY A 59 17.61 -6.54 26.71
CA GLY A 59 18.39 -7.49 27.48
C GLY A 59 17.72 -8.89 27.53
N PRO A 60 18.28 -9.80 28.35
CA PRO A 60 17.72 -11.14 28.51
C PRO A 60 16.34 -11.10 29.19
N SER A 61 15.51 -12.08 28.88
CA SER A 61 14.20 -12.27 29.53
C SER A 61 14.35 -12.41 31.04
N LEU A 62 13.59 -11.62 31.80
CA LEU A 62 13.59 -11.64 33.27
C LEU A 62 12.98 -12.93 33.85
N VAL A 63 12.15 -13.63 33.07
CA VAL A 63 11.47 -14.87 33.47
C VAL A 63 12.12 -16.12 32.86
N GLY A 64 13.27 -15.97 32.20
CA GLY A 64 13.96 -17.06 31.53
C GLY A 64 13.35 -17.41 30.16
N SER A 65 13.38 -18.68 29.79
CA SER A 65 12.82 -19.15 28.51
C SER A 65 11.32 -18.87 28.42
N LEU A 66 10.85 -18.48 27.24
CA LEU A 66 9.43 -18.28 26.94
C LEU A 66 8.79 -19.48 26.22
N ASP A 67 9.54 -20.57 26.03
CA ASP A 67 9.06 -21.76 25.34
C ASP A 67 8.15 -22.63 26.22
N ASP A 68 8.18 -22.43 27.54
CA ASP A 68 7.29 -23.06 28.51
C ASP A 68 6.39 -22.01 29.17
N VAL A 69 5.12 -22.02 28.80
CA VAL A 69 4.13 -21.05 29.28
C VAL A 69 3.84 -21.23 30.78
N GLU A 70 3.83 -22.47 31.29
CA GLU A 70 3.52 -22.75 32.70
C GLU A 70 4.64 -22.24 33.62
N GLU A 71 5.89 -22.46 33.20
CA GLU A 71 7.07 -21.98 33.92
C GLU A 71 7.15 -20.45 33.94
N VAL A 72 6.81 -19.80 32.81
CA VAL A 72 6.74 -18.34 32.69
C VAL A 72 5.70 -17.76 33.63
N LEU A 73 4.48 -18.31 33.64
CA LEU A 73 3.40 -17.84 34.51
C LEU A 73 3.77 -18.01 35.98
N SER A 74 4.30 -19.17 36.37
CA SER A 74 4.76 -19.43 37.74
C SER A 74 5.80 -18.41 38.21
N ARG A 75 6.72 -18.00 37.34
CA ARG A 75 7.73 -16.97 37.65
C ARG A 75 7.16 -15.55 37.67
N ALA A 76 6.20 -15.24 36.80
CA ALA A 76 5.60 -13.92 36.71
C ALA A 76 4.62 -13.64 37.87
N GLU A 77 3.88 -14.65 38.31
CA GLU A 77 2.83 -14.54 39.34
C GLU A 77 3.34 -14.85 40.76
N GLY A 78 4.52 -15.51 40.85
CA GLY A 78 5.17 -15.91 42.10
C GLY A 78 4.65 -17.25 42.64
N GLU A 79 5.48 -17.97 43.41
CA GLU A 79 5.20 -19.30 43.97
C GLU A 79 3.95 -19.38 44.90
N ALA A 80 3.30 -18.25 45.16
CA ALA A 80 2.08 -18.14 45.97
C ALA A 80 0.78 -18.06 45.13
N HIS A 81 0.85 -18.11 43.80
CA HIS A 81 -0.34 -18.10 42.96
C HIS A 81 -1.03 -19.47 42.96
N ARG A 82 -2.28 -19.52 43.45
CA ARG A 82 -3.16 -20.70 43.46
C ARG A 82 -4.53 -20.31 42.95
#